data_AF-A0A5J4V3L9-F1
#
_entry.id   AF-A0A5J4V3L9-F1
#
_cell.length_a   1.000
_cell.length_b   1.000
_cell.length_c   1.000
_cell.angle_alpha   90.00
_cell.angle_beta   90.00
_cell.angle_gamma   90.00
#
_symmetry.space_group_name_H-M   'P 1'
#
loop_
_entity.id
_entity.type
_entity.pdbx_description
1 polymer ?
#
loop_
_entity_poly.entity_id
_entity_poly.type
_entity_poly.pdbx_seq_one_letter_code
_entity_poly.pdbx_strand_id
1 'polypeptide(L)'
;KYDLLGYSIKTQASADIAPSITYIVKNGVTSIEIQNIPSNLTTAENSIAVSQTCTPSVSSAFLDTISLGLHKAGTTDNVCASNTAIPSDERKCANGDKSAVYFKGYKFVTFGAADVDTLKAAILRFGAVNLAKVGLVVGWDIIELQDRHMKNKDLQDVEQ
;
A
#
# COMPACT_ATOMS: atom_id res chain seq x y z
N LYS A 1 1.42 -4.92 -2.72
CA LYS A 1 1.48 -3.59 -2.05
C LYS A 1 1.19 -2.45 -3.04
N TYR A 2 1.71 -2.52 -4.27
CA TYR A 2 1.32 -1.63 -5.37
C TYR A 2 -0.20 -1.55 -5.53
N ASP A 3 -0.86 -2.71 -5.58
CA ASP A 3 -2.31 -2.80 -5.76
C ASP A 3 -3.06 -2.19 -4.58
N LEU A 4 -2.66 -2.53 -3.34
CA LEU A 4 -3.25 -1.96 -2.12
C LEU A 4 -3.23 -0.42 -2.15
N LEU A 5 -2.07 0.17 -2.47
CA LEU A 5 -1.93 1.61 -2.53
C LEU A 5 -2.70 2.22 -3.71
N GLY A 6 -2.64 1.61 -4.90
CA GLY A 6 -3.30 2.10 -6.11
C GLY A 6 -4.82 2.09 -5.98
N TYR A 7 -5.39 0.99 -5.51
CA TYR A 7 -6.84 0.89 -5.28
C TYR A 7 -7.32 1.82 -4.16
N SER A 8 -6.53 2.03 -3.09
CA SER A 8 -6.88 3.03 -2.09
C SER A 8 -6.84 4.45 -2.67
N ILE A 9 -5.84 4.80 -3.49
CA ILE A 9 -5.78 6.12 -4.13
C ILE A 9 -6.94 6.31 -5.11
N LYS A 10 -7.30 5.27 -5.88
CA LYS A 10 -8.46 5.29 -6.76
C LYS A 10 -9.75 5.59 -6.02
N THR A 11 -9.97 4.98 -4.86
CA THR A 11 -11.21 5.19 -4.09
C THR A 11 -11.22 6.51 -3.31
N GLN A 12 -10.11 6.88 -2.67
CA GLN A 12 -10.08 8.04 -1.77
C GLN A 12 -9.70 9.36 -2.44
N ALA A 13 -8.92 9.32 -3.51
CA ALA A 13 -8.47 10.50 -4.24
C ALA A 13 -9.06 10.59 -5.66
N SER A 14 -9.91 9.65 -6.07
CA SER A 14 -10.48 9.56 -7.43
C SER A 14 -9.43 9.61 -8.53
N ALA A 15 -8.23 9.07 -8.26
CA ALA A 15 -7.10 9.05 -9.18
C ALA A 15 -6.71 7.61 -9.52
N ASP A 16 -6.80 7.25 -10.80
CA ASP A 16 -6.39 5.94 -11.29
C ASP A 16 -4.92 6.00 -11.73
N ILE A 17 -4.03 5.65 -10.80
CA ILE A 17 -2.59 5.69 -11.01
C ILE A 17 -1.96 4.34 -10.70
N ALA A 18 -0.81 4.06 -11.32
CA ALA A 18 0.09 3.03 -10.84
C ALA A 18 1.07 3.67 -9.84
N PRO A 19 1.00 3.41 -8.52
CA PRO A 19 1.83 4.13 -7.57
C PRO A 19 3.33 3.85 -7.75
N SER A 20 4.14 4.89 -7.61
CA SER A 20 5.59 4.82 -7.62
C SER A 20 6.13 4.52 -6.22
N ILE A 21 6.61 3.29 -6.03
CA ILE A 21 7.28 2.86 -4.80
C ILE A 21 8.72 3.36 -4.77
N THR A 22 9.38 3.47 -5.92
CA THR A 22 10.74 4.04 -6.01
C THR A 22 10.76 5.50 -5.58
N TYR A 23 9.71 6.27 -5.90
CA TYR A 23 9.51 7.62 -5.37
C TYR A 23 9.41 7.62 -3.84
N ILE A 24 8.64 6.67 -3.27
CA ILE A 24 8.52 6.52 -1.81
C ILE A 24 9.89 6.20 -1.19
N VAL A 25 10.64 5.25 -1.76
CA VAL A 25 11.97 4.86 -1.28
C VAL A 25 12.95 6.03 -1.33
N LYS A 26 12.99 6.76 -2.46
CA LYS A 26 13.84 7.94 -2.64
C LYS A 26 13.55 9.03 -1.62
N ASN A 27 12.29 9.22 -1.27
CA ASN A 27 11.86 10.20 -0.26
C ASN A 27 11.88 9.66 1.17
N GLY A 28 12.19 8.38 1.34
CA GLY A 28 12.19 7.67 2.61
C GLY A 28 13.30 8.11 3.57
N VAL A 29 13.46 7.31 4.62
CA VAL A 29 14.52 7.51 5.62
C VAL A 29 15.86 7.06 5.04
N THR A 30 16.90 7.86 5.23
CA THR A 30 18.28 7.57 4.79
C THR A 30 19.20 7.16 5.95
N SER A 31 18.83 7.50 7.19
CA SER A 31 19.54 7.12 8.41
C SER A 31 18.60 7.02 9.60
N ILE A 32 18.90 6.12 10.53
CA ILE A 32 18.24 6.01 11.83
C ILE A 32 19.27 6.42 12.87
N GLU A 33 18.99 7.46 13.63
CA GLU A 33 19.83 7.89 14.75
C GLU A 33 19.33 7.25 16.05
N ILE A 34 20.24 6.63 16.79
CA ILE A 34 19.93 6.01 18.08
C ILE A 34 20.33 6.99 19.17
N GLN A 35 19.35 7.46 19.93
CA GLN A 35 19.57 8.36 21.06
C GLN A 35 19.65 7.56 22.38
N ASN A 36 20.28 8.15 23.40
CA ASN A 36 20.42 7.57 24.75
C ASN A 36 21.17 6.24 24.80
N ILE A 37 22.22 6.09 23.98
CA ILE A 37 23.08 4.90 24.03
C ILE A 37 23.79 4.86 25.39
N PRO A 38 23.67 3.75 26.14
CA PRO A 38 24.40 3.54 27.37
C PRO A 38 25.92 3.75 27.18
N SER A 39 26.56 4.43 28.11
CA SER A 39 27.99 4.81 28.02
C SER A 39 28.97 3.63 27.93
N ASN A 40 28.49 2.41 28.19
CA ASN A 40 29.25 1.17 28.06
C ASN A 40 29.22 0.56 26.65
N LEU A 41 28.53 1.17 25.69
CA LEU A 41 28.51 0.76 24.28
C LEU A 41 29.29 1.75 23.41
N THR A 42 29.99 1.25 22.40
CA THR A 42 30.83 2.07 21.50
C THR A 42 30.00 2.95 20.56
N THR A 43 30.43 4.20 20.35
CA THR A 43 29.79 5.23 19.51
C THR A 43 29.68 4.91 18.01
N ALA A 44 30.24 3.80 17.55
CA ALA A 44 30.15 3.34 16.16
C ALA A 44 28.72 2.94 15.75
N GLU A 45 27.78 2.84 16.70
CA GLU A 45 26.39 2.43 16.48
C GLU A 45 25.37 3.58 16.57
N ASN A 46 25.83 4.84 16.64
CA ASN A 46 24.94 5.99 16.84
C ASN A 46 24.02 6.27 15.64
N SER A 47 24.36 5.74 14.46
CA SER A 47 23.53 5.89 13.27
C SER A 47 23.59 4.65 12.38
N ILE A 48 22.44 4.16 11.95
CA ILE A 48 22.31 3.09 10.96
C ILE A 48 21.95 3.72 9.62
N ALA A 49 22.81 3.56 8.62
CA ALA A 49 22.50 3.98 7.26
C ALA A 49 21.41 3.07 6.66
N VAL A 50 20.39 3.69 6.04
CA VAL A 50 19.31 2.99 5.36
C VAL A 50 19.56 3.07 3.86
N SER A 51 19.82 1.92 3.25
CA SER A 51 20.03 1.83 1.80
C SER A 51 18.72 2.09 1.05
N GLN A 52 18.73 3.05 0.13
CA GLN A 52 17.61 3.36 -0.75
C GLN A 52 17.65 2.45 -1.98
N THR A 53 17.23 1.20 -1.82
CA THR A 53 17.19 0.21 -2.90
C THR A 53 15.83 -0.48 -2.97
N CYS A 54 15.51 -1.04 -4.14
CA CYS A 54 14.28 -1.82 -4.33
C CYS A 54 14.38 -3.26 -3.78
N THR A 55 15.59 -3.71 -3.44
CA THR A 55 15.90 -5.02 -2.88
C THR A 55 16.48 -4.84 -1.48
N PRO A 56 15.64 -4.87 -0.43
CA PRO A 56 16.13 -4.64 0.91
C PRO A 56 17.11 -5.74 1.32
N SER A 57 18.25 -5.32 1.86
CA SER A 57 19.19 -6.21 2.56
C SER A 57 18.71 -6.59 3.98
N VAL A 58 17.67 -5.91 4.49
CA VAL A 58 17.05 -6.15 5.81
C VAL A 58 15.53 -6.20 5.67
N SER A 59 14.94 -7.39 5.84
CA SER A 59 13.57 -7.70 5.40
C SER A 59 12.44 -7.06 6.22
N SER A 60 12.65 -6.77 7.51
CA SER A 60 11.64 -6.12 8.37
C SER A 60 11.65 -4.59 8.26
N ALA A 61 12.84 -3.97 8.20
CA ALA A 61 13.01 -2.52 8.09
C ALA A 61 12.49 -1.94 6.76
N PHE A 62 12.39 -2.74 5.70
CA PHE A 62 11.86 -2.29 4.42
C PHE A 62 10.38 -1.87 4.50
N LEU A 63 9.56 -2.57 5.29
CA LEU A 63 8.14 -2.24 5.39
C LEU A 63 7.93 -0.95 6.19
N ASP A 64 8.75 -0.72 7.20
CA ASP A 64 8.74 0.51 8.00
C ASP A 64 9.24 1.70 7.18
N THR A 65 10.32 1.53 6.42
CA THR A 65 10.88 2.59 5.57
C THR A 65 9.93 3.03 4.46
N ILE A 66 9.20 2.09 3.84
CA ILE A 66 8.13 2.44 2.89
C ILE A 66 6.99 3.21 3.57
N SER A 67 6.57 2.78 4.76
CA SER A 67 5.49 3.46 5.49
C SER A 67 5.91 4.88 5.93
N LEU A 68 7.16 5.05 6.35
CA LEU A 68 7.75 6.34 6.71
C LEU A 68 7.93 7.25 5.49
N GLY A 69 8.39 6.70 4.36
CA GLY A 69 8.48 7.44 3.10
C GLY A 69 7.13 7.92 2.61
N LEU A 70 6.11 7.04 2.65
CA LEU A 70 4.73 7.41 2.29
C LEU A 70 4.20 8.50 3.21
N HIS A 71 4.42 8.38 4.52
CA HIS A 71 3.99 9.39 5.47
C HIS A 71 4.68 10.75 5.23
N LYS A 72 5.99 10.75 4.97
CA LYS A 72 6.78 11.97 4.77
C LYS A 72 6.46 12.67 3.44
N ALA A 73 6.35 11.92 2.35
CA ALA A 73 6.34 12.48 1.00
C ALA A 73 5.20 12.01 0.11
N GLY A 74 4.41 11.01 0.52
CA GLY A 74 3.38 10.41 -0.31
C GLY A 74 3.97 9.56 -1.44
N THR A 75 3.19 9.40 -2.50
CA THR A 75 3.58 8.72 -3.74
C THR A 75 3.13 9.53 -4.95
N THR A 76 3.60 9.16 -6.13
CA THR A 76 3.16 9.71 -7.41
C THR A 76 2.88 8.57 -8.40
N ASP A 77 2.46 8.90 -9.62
CA ASP A 77 2.31 7.91 -10.69
C ASP A 77 3.69 7.39 -11.15
N ASN A 78 3.76 6.10 -11.43
CA ASN A 78 4.90 5.43 -12.07
C ASN A 78 5.31 6.11 -13.39
N VAL A 79 4.36 6.71 -14.13
CA VAL A 79 4.68 7.50 -15.32
C VAL A 79 5.55 8.71 -14.98
N CYS A 80 5.35 9.31 -13.81
CA CYS A 80 6.16 10.42 -13.31
C CYS A 80 7.51 9.93 -12.77
N ALA A 81 7.49 8.87 -11.96
CA ALA A 81 8.69 8.27 -11.35
C ALA A 81 8.67 6.73 -11.51
N SER A 82 9.52 6.21 -12.40
CA SER A 82 9.52 4.79 -12.78
C SER A 82 9.77 3.85 -11.60
N ASN A 83 9.02 2.76 -11.51
CA ASN A 83 9.24 1.67 -10.56
C ASN A 83 10.43 0.77 -10.91
N THR A 84 11.12 1.00 -12.04
CA THR A 84 12.27 0.19 -12.47
C THR A 84 13.59 0.63 -11.85
N ALA A 85 13.69 1.87 -11.35
CA ALA A 85 14.89 2.42 -10.77
C ALA A 85 14.56 3.52 -9.75
N ILE A 86 15.46 3.73 -8.78
CA ILE A 86 15.33 4.85 -7.84
C ILE A 86 15.53 6.17 -8.60
N PRO A 87 14.59 7.12 -8.55
CA PRO A 87 14.72 8.39 -9.28
C PRO A 87 15.89 9.22 -8.75
N SER A 88 16.61 9.87 -9.67
CA SER A 88 17.73 10.75 -9.35
C SER A 88 17.27 12.08 -8.74
N ASP A 89 16.14 12.61 -9.19
CA ASP A 89 15.48 13.81 -8.69
C ASP A 89 14.01 13.49 -8.37
N GLU A 90 13.62 13.68 -7.11
CA GLU A 90 12.26 13.44 -6.62
C GLU A 90 11.31 14.62 -6.81
N ARG A 91 11.78 15.77 -7.31
CA ARG A 91 10.98 17.01 -7.37
C ARG A 91 10.25 17.18 -8.70
N LYS A 92 10.64 16.41 -9.72
CA LYS A 92 10.14 16.52 -11.09
C LYS A 92 9.82 15.14 -11.63
N CYS A 93 8.81 15.08 -12.48
CA CYS A 93 8.57 13.92 -13.32
C CYS A 93 9.66 13.77 -14.38
N ALA A 94 9.75 12.60 -15.00
CA ALA A 94 10.70 12.35 -16.10
C ALA A 94 10.60 13.35 -17.26
N ASN A 95 9.42 13.96 -17.47
CA ASN A 95 9.16 15.01 -18.47
C ASN A 95 9.44 16.44 -17.97
N GLY A 96 9.88 16.61 -16.73
CA GLY A 96 10.15 17.91 -16.11
C GLY A 96 8.95 18.55 -15.40
N ASP A 97 7.75 17.98 -15.52
CA ASP A 97 6.55 18.51 -14.88
C ASP A 97 6.57 18.35 -13.36
N LYS A 98 5.73 19.13 -12.70
CA LYS A 98 5.51 18.99 -11.25
C LYS A 98 4.76 17.69 -10.97
N SER A 99 5.34 16.86 -10.12
CA SER A 99 4.72 15.61 -9.68
C SER A 99 3.43 15.88 -8.87
N ALA A 100 2.33 15.25 -9.28
CA ALA A 100 1.15 15.11 -8.44
C ALA A 100 1.46 14.11 -7.31
N VAL A 101 1.23 14.54 -6.07
CA VAL A 101 1.55 13.76 -4.87
C VAL A 101 0.27 13.33 -4.18
N TYR A 102 0.15 12.02 -3.95
CA TYR A 102 -0.98 11.38 -3.31
C TYR A 102 -0.58 10.80 -1.96
N PHE A 103 -1.52 10.79 -1.01
CA PHE A 103 -1.37 10.09 0.28
C PHE A 103 -0.17 10.53 1.13
N LYS A 104 0.31 11.76 0.94
CA LYS A 104 1.25 12.37 1.90
C LYS A 104 0.61 12.40 3.29
N GLY A 105 1.32 11.92 4.30
CA GLY A 105 0.81 11.77 5.66
C GLY A 105 0.15 10.43 5.96
N TYR A 106 -0.09 9.57 4.96
CA TYR A 106 -0.71 8.26 5.17
C TYR A 106 0.30 7.22 5.65
N LYS A 107 -0.21 6.16 6.29
CA LYS A 107 0.58 5.03 6.79
C LYS A 107 -0.13 3.72 6.45
N PHE A 108 0.64 2.65 6.27
CA PHE A 108 0.08 1.31 6.28
C PHE A 108 -0.24 0.91 7.72
N VAL A 109 -1.38 0.25 7.91
CA VAL A 109 -1.83 -0.27 9.20
C VAL A 109 -2.22 -1.73 9.06
N THR A 110 -1.89 -2.50 10.09
CA THR A 110 -2.32 -3.88 10.25
C THR A 110 -3.36 -3.92 11.35
N PHE A 111 -4.44 -4.65 11.13
CA PHE A 111 -5.46 -4.94 12.14
C PHE A 111 -5.64 -6.46 12.24
N GLY A 112 -6.11 -6.92 13.40
CA GLY A 112 -6.32 -8.35 13.68
C GLY A 112 -7.75 -8.63 14.15
N ALA A 113 -8.18 -9.89 14.00
CA ALA A 113 -9.48 -10.39 14.48
C ALA A 113 -10.70 -9.49 14.12
N ALA A 114 -10.73 -8.98 12.88
CA ALA A 114 -11.86 -8.19 12.38
C ALA A 114 -13.00 -9.09 11.91
N ASP A 115 -14.21 -8.78 12.35
CA ASP A 115 -15.44 -9.28 11.75
C ASP A 115 -15.77 -8.54 10.44
N VAL A 116 -16.86 -8.94 9.79
CA VAL A 116 -17.29 -8.37 8.51
C VAL A 116 -17.58 -6.87 8.62
N ASP A 117 -18.16 -6.43 9.74
CA ASP A 117 -18.50 -5.02 9.94
C ASP A 117 -17.26 -4.16 10.17
N THR A 118 -16.28 -4.68 10.91
CA THR A 118 -14.96 -4.06 11.06
C THR A 118 -14.25 -3.95 9.72
N LEU A 119 -14.32 -4.99 8.89
CA LEU A 119 -13.75 -4.97 7.54
C LEU A 119 -14.40 -3.90 6.66
N LYS A 120 -15.74 -3.83 6.65
CA LYS A 120 -16.48 -2.81 5.89
C LYS A 120 -16.14 -1.39 6.37
N ALA A 121 -16.08 -1.18 7.69
CA ALA A 121 -15.69 0.10 8.27
C ALA A 121 -14.25 0.48 7.91
N ALA A 122 -13.33 -0.48 7.90
CA ALA A 122 -11.96 -0.26 7.47
C ALA A 122 -11.91 0.14 5.99
N ILE A 123 -12.66 -0.53 5.13
CA ILE A 123 -12.71 -0.21 3.70
C ILE A 123 -13.24 1.21 3.46
N LEU A 124 -14.33 1.59 4.12
CA LEU A 124 -14.92 2.93 3.99
C LEU A 124 -13.98 4.05 4.47
N ARG A 125 -13.20 3.79 5.53
CA ARG A 125 -12.36 4.82 6.16
C ARG A 125 -10.96 4.89 5.57
N PHE A 126 -10.38 3.75 5.21
CA PHE A 126 -8.95 3.63 4.91
C PHE A 126 -8.66 3.14 3.49
N GLY A 127 -9.70 2.82 2.71
CA GLY A 127 -9.57 2.33 1.34
C GLY A 127 -9.37 0.81 1.29
N ALA A 128 -8.68 0.33 0.28
CA ALA A 128 -8.52 -1.11 0.07
C ALA A 128 -7.83 -1.80 1.26
N VAL A 129 -8.19 -3.05 1.49
CA VAL A 129 -7.69 -3.88 2.60
C VAL A 129 -7.09 -5.16 2.03
N ASN A 130 -5.94 -5.59 2.54
CA ASN A 130 -5.34 -6.87 2.16
C ASN A 130 -5.53 -7.90 3.28
N LEU A 131 -6.24 -8.99 2.99
CA LEU A 131 -6.46 -10.10 3.91
C LEU A 131 -5.56 -11.28 3.54
N ALA A 132 -4.81 -11.81 4.50
CA ALA A 132 -3.76 -12.82 4.25
C ALA A 132 -4.21 -14.07 3.45
N LYS A 133 -5.48 -14.48 3.58
CA LYS A 133 -6.03 -15.67 2.90
C LYS A 133 -7.01 -15.38 1.76
N VAL A 134 -7.44 -14.13 1.61
CA VAL A 134 -8.45 -13.73 0.61
C VAL A 134 -7.82 -12.89 -0.49
N GLY A 135 -6.80 -12.10 -0.16
CA GLY A 135 -6.18 -11.13 -1.05
C GLY A 135 -6.74 -9.72 -0.84
N LEU A 136 -6.68 -8.92 -1.91
CA LEU A 136 -7.10 -7.53 -1.88
C LEU A 136 -8.62 -7.41 -1.95
N VAL A 137 -9.19 -6.72 -0.96
CA VAL A 137 -10.62 -6.38 -0.88
C VAL A 137 -10.76 -4.88 -1.06
N VAL A 138 -11.46 -4.47 -2.12
CA VAL A 138 -11.67 -3.05 -2.48
C VAL A 138 -13.10 -2.59 -2.24
N GLY A 139 -14.01 -3.51 -1.91
CA GLY A 139 -15.43 -3.26 -1.72
C GLY A 139 -16.20 -4.55 -1.49
N TRP A 140 -17.52 -4.43 -1.37
CA TRP A 140 -18.48 -5.53 -1.29
C TRP A 140 -19.75 -5.11 -2.02
N ASP A 141 -20.57 -6.07 -2.39
CA ASP A 141 -21.90 -5.83 -2.95
C ASP A 141 -22.94 -6.70 -2.22
N ILE A 142 -24.19 -6.24 -2.19
CA ILE A 142 -25.30 -7.05 -1.74
C ILE A 142 -25.74 -7.88 -2.95
N ILE A 143 -25.42 -9.17 -2.92
CA ILE A 143 -26.03 -10.10 -3.86
C ILE A 143 -27.43 -10.40 -3.32
N GLU A 144 -28.43 -9.68 -3.82
CA GLU A 144 -29.81 -10.17 -3.72
C GLU A 144 -29.83 -11.50 -4.48
N LEU A 145 -29.98 -12.59 -3.74
CA LEU A 145 -30.41 -13.85 -4.34
C LEU A 145 -31.80 -13.56 -4.89
N GLN A 146 -31.89 -13.18 -6.17
CA GLN A 146 -33.14 -13.35 -6.91
C GLN A 146 -33.59 -14.77 -6.61
N ASP A 147 -34.79 -14.88 -6.05
CA ASP A 147 -35.44 -16.12 -5.66
C ASP A 147 -34.95 -17.26 -6.53
N ARG A 148 -34.48 -18.35 -5.91
CA ARG A 148 -34.38 -19.65 -6.57
C ARG A 148 -35.79 -20.15 -6.91
N HIS A 149 -36.47 -19.41 -7.78
CA HIS A 149 -37.34 -19.89 -8.82
C HIS A 149 -36.52 -20.33 -10.04
N MET A 150 -35.37 -21.00 -9.81
CA MET A 150 -35.17 -22.25 -10.55
C MET A 150 -36.28 -23.19 -10.10
N LYS A 151 -37.45 -22.97 -10.73
CA LYS A 151 -38.50 -23.94 -10.82
C LYS A 151 -37.81 -25.25 -11.17
N ASN A 152 -38.12 -26.23 -10.34
CA ASN A 152 -38.03 -27.67 -10.50
C ASN A 152 -38.54 -28.16 -11.87
N LYS A 153 -38.06 -27.57 -12.98
CA LYS A 153 -38.51 -27.78 -14.36
C LYS A 153 -37.46 -28.50 -15.20
N ASP A 154 -36.19 -28.48 -14.78
CA ASP A 154 -35.12 -29.23 -15.44
C ASP A 154 -34.85 -30.60 -14.79
N LEU A 155 -35.72 -31.04 -13.86
CA LEU A 155 -35.69 -32.38 -13.25
C LEU A 155 -36.86 -33.28 -13.70
N GLN A 156 -37.72 -32.83 -14.62
CA GLN A 156 -38.79 -33.65 -15.20
C GLN A 156 -38.51 -34.16 -16.63
N ASP A 157 -37.37 -33.81 -17.24
CA ASP A 157 -37.01 -34.31 -18.59
C ASP A 157 -35.96 -35.44 -18.55
N VAL A 158 -35.83 -36.17 -17.43
CA VAL A 158 -34.95 -37.36 -17.31
C VAL A 158 -35.72 -38.64 -16.97
N GLU A 159 -37.06 -38.61 -16.89
CA GLU A 159 -37.90 -39.80 -16.70
C GLU A 159 -39.05 -39.88 -17.71
N GLN A 160 -38.71 -39.99 -19.00
CA GLN A 160 -39.58 -40.61 -20.02
C GLN A 160 -38.85 -41.73 -20.75
#